data_AF-A0A0C3UC88-F1
#
_entry.id   AF-A0A0C3UC88-F1
#
_cell.length_a   1.000
_cell.length_b   1.000
_cell.length_c   1.000
_cell.angle_alpha   90.00
_cell.angle_beta   90.00
_cell.angle_gamma   90.00
#
_symmetry.space_group_name_H-M   'P 1'
#
loop_
_entity.id
_entity.type
_entity.pdbx_description
1 polymer ?
#
loop_
_entity_poly.entity_id
_entity_poly.type
_entity_poly.pdbx_seq_one_letter_code
_entity_poly.pdbx_strand_id
1 'polypeptide(L)'
;MAIVETRNSKGWEGQIAVNHFGHFILTLQLLPLLAKGVGRVVMHSSSVHSFPGLDIDDLNYEKRPYDAFRAYASSKRANLLFAHELNRKARRIGVTATAAHPGWTVTELQERATGDDLFRSMVVRGNRL
;
A
#
# COMPACT_ATOMS: atom_id res chain seq x y z
N MET A 1 -5.54 5.75 3.41
CA MET A 1 -5.97 6.14 4.76
C MET A 1 -6.54 4.92 5.45
N ALA A 2 -6.39 4.81 6.76
CA ALA A 2 -7.06 3.78 7.57
C ALA A 2 -8.58 4.01 7.56
N ILE A 3 -9.34 3.00 7.14
CA ILE A 3 -10.80 3.03 7.05
C ILE A 3 -11.41 1.86 7.81
N VAL A 4 -12.69 1.98 8.19
CA VAL A 4 -13.48 0.85 8.72
C VAL A 4 -13.38 -0.37 7.81
N GLU A 5 -13.61 -1.55 8.40
CA GLU A 5 -13.55 -2.79 7.63
C GLU A 5 -14.53 -2.74 6.46
N THR A 6 -14.01 -3.01 5.28
CA THR A 6 -14.80 -3.17 4.06
C THR A 6 -14.27 -4.39 3.34
N ARG A 7 -15.12 -5.05 2.55
CA ARG A 7 -14.73 -6.18 1.71
C ARG A 7 -15.21 -5.95 0.28
N ASN A 8 -14.37 -6.32 -0.69
CA ASN A 8 -14.79 -6.28 -2.10
C ASN A 8 -15.67 -7.49 -2.45
N SER A 9 -16.14 -7.58 -3.70
CA SER A 9 -16.97 -8.69 -4.17
C SER A 9 -16.30 -10.08 -4.12
N LYS A 10 -14.98 -10.14 -3.90
CA LYS A 10 -14.22 -11.39 -3.71
C LYS A 10 -13.97 -11.72 -2.24
N GLY A 11 -14.53 -10.93 -1.31
CA GLY A 11 -14.33 -11.10 0.13
C GLY A 11 -12.98 -10.59 0.66
N TRP A 12 -12.18 -9.90 -0.17
CA TRP A 12 -10.90 -9.35 0.26
C TRP A 12 -11.08 -8.06 1.05
N GLU A 13 -10.32 -7.93 2.14
CA GLU A 13 -10.20 -6.73 2.95
C GLU A 13 -9.86 -5.53 2.06
N GLY A 14 -10.65 -4.46 2.19
CA GLY A 14 -10.68 -3.36 1.23
C GLY A 14 -9.36 -2.63 1.07
N GLN A 15 -8.61 -2.41 2.15
CA GLN A 15 -7.35 -1.68 2.10
C GLN A 15 -6.25 -2.48 1.39
N ILE A 16 -6.05 -3.76 1.70
CA ILE A 16 -5.09 -4.61 0.99
C ILE A 16 -5.54 -4.89 -0.44
N ALA A 17 -6.86 -5.08 -0.67
CA ALA A 17 -7.41 -5.32 -1.99
C ALA A 17 -7.13 -4.15 -2.95
N VAL A 18 -7.40 -2.93 -2.52
CA VAL A 18 -7.23 -1.72 -3.34
C VAL A 18 -5.76 -1.29 -3.40
N ASN A 19 -5.11 -1.12 -2.24
CA ASN A 19 -3.78 -0.53 -2.20
C ASN A 19 -2.69 -1.47 -2.72
N HIS A 20 -2.92 -2.79 -2.68
CA HIS A 20 -1.92 -3.79 -3.00
C HIS A 20 -2.37 -4.78 -4.09
N PHE A 21 -3.39 -5.61 -3.86
CA PHE A 21 -3.72 -6.71 -4.79
C PHE A 21 -4.09 -6.22 -6.19
N GLY A 22 -4.89 -5.17 -6.31
CA GLY A 22 -5.22 -4.57 -7.60
C GLY A 22 -3.97 -4.10 -8.35
N HIS A 23 -3.06 -3.40 -7.66
CA HIS A 23 -1.81 -2.89 -8.24
C HIS A 23 -0.83 -4.02 -8.59
N PHE A 24 -0.76 -5.07 -7.76
CA PHE A 24 0.02 -6.26 -8.02
C PHE A 24 -0.42 -6.91 -9.33
N ILE A 25 -1.72 -7.19 -9.48
CA ILE A 25 -2.29 -7.83 -10.67
C ILE A 25 -2.09 -6.95 -11.90
N LEU A 26 -2.44 -5.66 -11.81
CA LEU A 26 -2.26 -4.70 -12.92
C LEU A 26 -0.80 -4.67 -13.38
N THR A 27 0.14 -4.57 -12.45
CA THR A 27 1.57 -4.51 -12.76
C THR A 27 2.04 -5.77 -13.48
N LEU A 28 1.62 -6.95 -13.02
CA LEU A 28 1.99 -8.21 -13.67
C LEU A 28 1.39 -8.35 -15.07
N GLN A 29 0.17 -7.87 -15.29
CA GLN A 29 -0.46 -7.87 -16.61
C GLN A 29 0.22 -6.91 -17.60
N LEU A 30 0.73 -5.78 -17.10
CA LEU A 30 1.47 -4.81 -17.92
C LEU A 30 2.95 -5.15 -18.11
N LEU A 31 3.49 -6.09 -17.32
CA LEU A 31 4.92 -6.42 -17.32
C LEU A 31 5.49 -6.80 -18.71
N PRO A 32 4.79 -7.58 -19.56
CA PRO A 32 5.28 -7.88 -20.90
C PRO A 32 5.39 -6.64 -21.80
N LEU A 33 4.53 -5.64 -21.61
CA LEU A 33 4.58 -4.37 -22.35
C LEU A 33 5.71 -3.48 -21.84
N LEU A 34 5.88 -3.42 -20.51
CA LEU A 34 6.99 -2.68 -19.89
C LEU A 34 8.36 -3.23 -20.31
N ALA A 35 8.47 -4.54 -20.51
CA ALA A 35 9.70 -5.22 -20.95
C ALA A 35 10.06 -4.97 -22.43
N LYS A 36 9.10 -4.51 -23.27
CA LYS A 36 9.39 -4.12 -24.65
C LYS A 36 10.11 -2.76 -24.76
N GLY A 37 10.17 -2.00 -23.67
CA GLY A 37 10.89 -0.73 -23.58
C GLY A 37 11.75 -0.66 -22.32
N VAL A 38 12.16 0.55 -21.93
CA VAL A 38 12.86 0.81 -20.66
C VAL A 38 11.82 1.12 -19.57
N GLY A 39 11.03 0.12 -19.20
CA GLY A 39 9.90 0.26 -18.29
C GLY A 39 10.31 0.56 -16.83
N ARG A 40 9.51 1.38 -16.15
CA ARG A 40 9.65 1.63 -14.70
C ARG A 40 8.30 1.49 -14.00
N VAL A 41 8.32 0.84 -12.83
CA VAL A 41 7.20 0.76 -11.90
C VAL A 41 7.56 1.52 -10.62
N VAL A 42 6.68 2.42 -10.16
CA VAL A 42 6.87 3.13 -8.90
C VAL A 42 5.67 2.85 -7.99
N MET A 43 5.91 2.10 -6.92
CA MET A 43 4.87 1.79 -5.93
C MET A 43 4.77 2.90 -4.89
N HIS A 44 3.57 3.41 -4.68
CA HIS A 44 3.33 4.44 -3.68
C HIS A 44 3.09 3.81 -2.29
N SER A 45 4.00 4.08 -1.36
CA SER A 45 3.92 3.65 0.04
C SER A 45 3.64 4.85 0.97
N SER A 46 3.83 4.68 2.27
CA SER A 46 3.62 5.70 3.31
C SER A 46 4.52 5.41 4.50
N SER A 47 4.87 6.42 5.31
CA SER A 47 5.66 6.26 6.54
C SER A 47 5.05 5.26 7.54
N VAL A 48 3.74 5.02 7.47
CA VAL A 48 3.06 4.04 8.33
C VAL A 48 3.50 2.58 8.08
N HIS A 49 4.22 2.29 6.99
CA HIS A 49 4.72 0.94 6.71
C HIS A 49 5.63 0.38 7.82
N SER A 50 6.26 1.26 8.60
CA SER A 50 7.15 0.89 9.71
C SER A 50 6.40 0.35 10.92
N PHE A 51 5.08 0.55 11.00
CA PHE A 51 4.28 0.02 12.09
C PHE A 51 4.14 -1.51 11.99
N PRO A 52 4.11 -2.20 13.14
CA PRO A 52 3.81 -3.64 13.18
C PRO A 52 2.37 -3.89 12.71
N GLY A 53 2.13 -5.00 12.01
CA GLY A 53 0.78 -5.34 11.56
C GLY A 53 0.68 -6.21 10.31
N LEU A 54 1.77 -6.35 9.55
CA LEU A 54 1.82 -7.30 8.44
C LEU A 54 1.86 -8.73 8.98
N ASP A 55 0.74 -9.42 8.85
CA ASP A 55 0.60 -10.85 9.06
C ASP A 55 0.40 -11.48 7.69
N ILE A 56 1.42 -12.19 7.20
CA ILE A 56 1.40 -12.78 5.85
C ILE A 56 0.40 -13.95 5.80
N ASP A 57 0.17 -14.62 6.93
CA ASP A 57 -0.72 -15.77 7.04
C ASP A 57 -2.19 -15.36 7.28
N ASP A 58 -2.44 -14.06 7.50
CA ASP A 58 -3.75 -13.44 7.65
C ASP A 58 -3.81 -11.99 7.13
N LEU A 59 -3.45 -11.80 5.86
CA LEU A 59 -3.60 -10.51 5.18
C LEU A 59 -5.06 -10.05 5.07
N ASN A 60 -6.01 -10.99 5.14
CA ASN A 60 -7.43 -10.74 4.93
C ASN A 60 -8.23 -10.50 6.22
N TYR A 61 -7.53 -10.44 7.37
CA TYR A 61 -8.16 -10.25 8.69
C TYR A 61 -9.30 -11.25 8.95
N GLU A 62 -9.05 -12.53 8.71
CA GLU A 62 -10.00 -13.62 8.94
C GLU A 62 -9.86 -14.23 10.34
N LYS A 63 -8.66 -14.16 10.94
CA LYS A 63 -8.32 -14.87 12.18
C LYS A 63 -8.09 -13.93 13.36
N ARG A 64 -8.18 -12.61 13.14
CA ARG A 64 -7.90 -11.58 14.14
C ARG A 64 -8.87 -10.40 14.04
N PRO A 65 -9.11 -9.68 15.14
CA PRO A 65 -9.92 -8.46 15.12
C PRO A 65 -9.36 -7.44 14.13
N TYR A 66 -10.26 -6.76 13.41
CA TYR A 66 -9.87 -5.74 12.44
C TYR A 66 -9.35 -4.48 13.14
N ASP A 67 -8.18 -4.03 12.69
CA ASP A 67 -7.56 -2.78 13.11
C ASP A 67 -7.27 -1.97 11.85
N ALA A 68 -8.00 -0.87 11.67
CA ALA A 68 -7.97 -0.05 10.46
C ALA A 68 -6.56 0.49 10.17
N PHE A 69 -5.81 0.86 11.21
CA PHE A 69 -4.48 1.44 11.06
C PHE A 69 -3.45 0.36 10.70
N ARG A 70 -3.51 -0.80 11.36
CA ARG A 70 -2.66 -1.95 11.04
C ARG A 70 -2.98 -2.51 9.65
N ALA A 71 -4.25 -2.50 9.22
CA ALA A 71 -4.65 -2.93 7.88
C ALA A 71 -4.05 -1.99 6.83
N TYR A 72 -4.12 -0.67 7.08
CA TYR A 72 -3.48 0.32 6.22
C TYR A 72 -1.97 0.14 6.17
N ALA A 73 -1.31 0.04 7.32
CA ALA A 73 0.14 -0.14 7.46
C ALA A 73 0.60 -1.42 6.75
N SER A 74 -0.12 -2.53 6.94
CA SER A 74 0.08 -3.81 6.25
C SER A 74 0.06 -3.62 4.73
N SER A 75 -0.96 -2.92 4.20
CA SER A 75 -1.06 -2.67 2.75
C SER A 75 0.10 -1.84 2.19
N LYS A 76 0.60 -0.86 2.96
CA LYS A 76 1.74 -0.02 2.56
C LYS A 76 3.08 -0.73 2.69
N ARG A 77 3.21 -1.64 3.64
CA ARG A 77 4.36 -2.54 3.75
C ARG A 77 4.39 -3.58 2.63
N ALA A 78 3.24 -4.12 2.24
CA ALA A 78 3.12 -5.01 1.08
C ALA A 78 3.60 -4.33 -0.22
N ASN A 79 3.31 -3.04 -0.42
CA ASN A 79 3.83 -2.28 -1.56
C ASN A 79 5.36 -2.16 -1.58
N LEU A 80 6.02 -2.01 -0.44
CA LEU A 80 7.48 -1.97 -0.36
C LEU A 80 8.10 -3.33 -0.71
N LEU A 81 7.56 -4.40 -0.12
CA LEU A 81 8.02 -5.77 -0.38
C LEU A 81 7.84 -6.12 -1.86
N PHE A 82 6.70 -5.74 -2.45
CA PHE A 82 6.46 -5.95 -3.86
C PHE A 82 7.40 -5.15 -4.76
N ALA A 83 7.63 -3.87 -4.49
CA ALA A 83 8.59 -3.08 -5.26
C ALA A 83 9.99 -3.70 -5.20
N HIS A 84 10.44 -4.14 -4.02
CA HIS A 84 11.72 -4.81 -3.83
C HIS A 84 11.81 -6.10 -4.65
N GLU A 85 10.82 -6.97 -4.53
CA GLU A 85 10.85 -8.28 -5.18
C GLU A 85 10.62 -8.18 -6.70
N LEU A 86 9.73 -7.30 -7.14
CA LEU A 86 9.53 -7.00 -8.56
C LEU A 86 10.83 -6.50 -9.18
N ASN A 87 11.51 -5.57 -8.53
CA ASN A 87 12.77 -5.04 -9.01
C ASN A 87 13.84 -6.14 -9.10
N ARG A 88 13.97 -6.99 -8.07
CA ARG A 88 14.89 -8.13 -8.08
C ARG A 88 14.63 -9.06 -9.26
N LYS A 89 13.36 -9.35 -9.58
CA LYS A 89 12.98 -10.26 -10.68
C LYS A 89 12.97 -9.63 -12.05
N ALA A 90 12.59 -8.35 -12.18
CA ALA A 90 12.28 -7.71 -13.45
C ALA A 90 13.46 -6.95 -14.06
N ARG A 91 14.51 -6.67 -13.26
CA ARG A 91 15.77 -6.12 -13.80
C ARG A 91 16.35 -6.96 -14.95
N ARG A 92 16.19 -8.30 -14.89
CA ARG A 92 16.65 -9.23 -15.94
C ARG A 92 15.93 -9.04 -17.30
N ILE A 93 14.78 -8.38 -17.30
CA ILE A 93 13.99 -8.05 -18.50
C ILE A 93 13.94 -6.54 -18.76
N GLY A 94 14.91 -5.78 -18.24
CA GLY A 94 15.04 -4.34 -18.50
C GLY A 94 14.06 -3.44 -17.74
N VAL A 95 13.25 -4.00 -16.83
CA VAL A 95 12.26 -3.24 -16.04
C VAL A 95 12.81 -2.94 -14.65
N THR A 96 12.70 -1.69 -14.23
CA THR A 96 13.07 -1.26 -12.87
C THR A 96 11.84 -1.05 -12.01
N ALA A 97 11.93 -1.36 -10.72
CA ALA A 97 10.88 -1.04 -9.77
C ALA A 97 11.44 -0.35 -8.53
N THR A 98 10.74 0.69 -8.08
CA THR A 98 11.06 1.45 -6.86
C THR A 98 9.81 1.69 -6.05
N ALA A 99 9.97 2.11 -4.81
CA ALA A 99 8.88 2.63 -4.01
C ALA A 99 9.20 4.05 -3.54
N ALA A 100 8.16 4.87 -3.41
CA ALA A 100 8.25 6.22 -2.90
C ALA A 100 7.19 6.43 -1.82
N HIS A 101 7.53 7.18 -0.77
CA HIS A 101 6.56 7.75 0.16
C HIS A 101 6.62 9.28 0.02
N PRO A 102 5.47 9.98 -0.03
CA PRO A 102 5.46 11.42 -0.29
C PRO A 102 5.66 12.26 0.97
N GLY A 103 5.87 11.62 2.13
CA GLY A 103 5.83 12.32 3.43
C GLY A 103 4.39 12.49 3.91
N TRP A 104 4.14 13.52 4.72
CA TRP A 104 2.81 13.85 5.21
C TRP A 104 2.11 14.74 4.18
N THR A 105 1.20 14.20 3.38
CA THR A 105 0.49 14.98 2.35
C THR A 105 -0.95 15.28 2.76
N VAL A 106 -1.36 16.55 2.78
CA VAL A 106 -2.78 16.91 2.91
C VAL A 106 -3.51 16.50 1.63
N THR A 107 -4.37 15.50 1.72
CA THR A 107 -5.17 14.99 0.59
C THR A 107 -6.55 14.63 1.13
N GLU A 108 -7.59 14.65 0.29
CA GLU A 108 -8.97 14.27 0.66
C GLU A 108 -9.07 12.87 1.31
N LEU A 109 -8.01 12.06 1.22
CA LEU A 109 -7.86 10.81 1.98
C LEU A 109 -8.07 10.99 3.49
N GLN A 110 -7.80 12.16 4.07
CA GLN A 110 -8.01 12.46 5.50
C GLN A 110 -9.46 12.78 5.88
N GLU A 111 -10.29 13.16 4.92
CA GLU A 111 -11.71 13.45 5.16
C GLU A 111 -12.51 12.16 5.32
N ARG A 112 -12.11 11.10 4.61
CA ARG A 112 -12.69 9.75 4.72
C ARG A 112 -12.08 8.90 5.84
N ALA A 113 -11.13 9.46 6.60
CA ALA A 113 -10.55 8.81 7.79
C ALA A 113 -11.60 8.74 8.91
N THR A 114 -11.95 7.54 9.34
CA THR A 114 -12.73 7.35 10.57
C THR A 114 -11.80 7.23 11.76
N GLY A 115 -11.89 8.18 12.70
CA GLY A 115 -11.67 7.91 14.13
C GLY A 115 -10.25 7.70 14.64
N ASP A 116 -9.25 8.44 14.17
CA ASP A 116 -7.99 8.55 14.91
C ASP A 116 -7.50 10.02 14.92
N ASP A 117 -7.94 10.76 15.94
CA ASP A 117 -7.53 12.16 16.18
C ASP A 117 -6.01 12.30 16.29
N LEU A 118 -5.34 11.22 16.69
CA LEU A 118 -3.88 11.14 16.78
C LEU A 118 -3.24 11.14 15.39
N PHE A 119 -3.76 10.35 14.45
CA PHE A 119 -3.31 10.36 13.06
C PHE A 119 -3.60 11.70 12.37
N ARG A 120 -4.79 12.29 12.60
CA ARG A 120 -5.11 13.64 12.12
C ARG A 120 -4.12 14.68 12.68
N SER A 121 -3.80 14.62 13.96
CA SER A 121 -2.86 15.56 14.58
C SER A 121 -1.43 15.41 14.03
N MET A 122 -0.98 14.19 13.73
CA MET A 122 0.34 13.92 13.13
C MET A 122 0.44 14.44 11.69
N VAL A 123 -0.61 14.25 10.90
CA VAL A 123 -0.71 14.80 9.54
C VAL A 123 -0.66 16.33 9.53
N VAL A 124 -1.42 16.97 10.43
CA VAL A 124 -1.47 18.44 10.53
C VAL A 124 -0.14 19.01 11.02
N ARG A 125 0.53 18.34 11.97
CA ARG A 125 1.86 18.76 12.46
C ARG A 125 2.95 18.57 11.39
N GLY A 126 2.91 17.46 10.65
CA GLY A 126 3.90 17.15 9.61
C GLY A 126 3.84 18.07 8.38
N ASN A 127 2.73 18.80 8.19
CA ASN A 127 2.56 19.79 7.12
C ASN A 127 2.79 21.25 7.57
N ARG A 128 3.17 21.48 8.84
CA ARG A 128 3.47 22.82 9.38
C ARG A 128 4.98 23.13 9.45
N LEU A 129 5.81 22.28 8.88
CA LEU A 129 7.24 22.49 8.64
C LEU A 129 7.47 22.61 7.13
#